data_AF-A0A5B7C6A1-F1
#
_entry.id   AF-A0A5B7C6A1-F1
#
_cell.length_a   1.000
_cell.length_b   1.000
_cell.length_c   1.000
_cell.angle_alpha   90.00
_cell.angle_beta   90.00
_cell.angle_gamma   90.00
#
_symmetry.space_group_name_H-M   'P 1'
#
loop_
_entity.id
_entity.type
_entity.pdbx_description
1 polymer ?
#
loop_
_entity_poly.entity_id
_entity_poly.type
_entity_poly.pdbx_seq_one_letter_code
_entity_poly.pdbx_strand_id
1 'polypeptide(L)'
;MWWKPRMELFPWLLHFAGHQEVVQDRDHKFLTKVVEEAYKGVECRDGGPFGAVVVCNDEVVASCHNMVLRNTDPTAHVEVTAIREACKKLNQIELSGMFFYSL
;
A
#
# COMPACT_ATOMS: atom_id res chain seq x y z
N MET A 1 31.76 -35.63 6.53
CA MET A 1 30.92 -35.08 7.60
C MET A 1 30.46 -33.70 7.16
N TRP A 2 29.44 -33.64 6.29
CA TRP A 2 28.90 -32.41 5.71
C TRP A 2 27.48 -32.25 6.21
N TRP A 3 27.22 -31.17 6.93
CA TRP A 3 25.93 -30.83 7.52
C TRP A 3 25.03 -30.29 6.40
N LYS A 4 24.00 -31.04 6.01
CA LYS A 4 22.87 -30.49 5.25
C LYS A 4 21.85 -29.97 6.26
N PRO A 5 21.49 -28.67 6.25
CA PRO A 5 20.36 -28.22 7.05
C PRO A 5 19.10 -28.86 6.46
N ARG A 6 18.39 -29.60 7.29
CA ARG A 6 17.04 -30.09 7.00
C ARG A 6 16.15 -28.85 6.92
N MET A 7 15.68 -28.51 5.72
CA MET A 7 14.59 -27.53 5.56
C MET A 7 13.32 -28.18 6.12
N GLU A 8 13.09 -28.00 7.42
CA GLU A 8 11.78 -28.23 8.00
C GLU A 8 10.90 -27.06 7.55
N LEU A 9 10.04 -27.33 6.56
CA LEU A 9 8.98 -26.41 6.15
C LEU A 9 8.04 -26.24 7.33
N PHE A 10 8.24 -25.15 8.07
CA PHE A 10 7.40 -24.69 9.15
C PHE A 10 5.95 -24.50 8.63
N PRO A 11 4.96 -25.28 9.08
CA PRO A 11 3.58 -25.23 8.58
C PRO A 11 2.89 -23.87 8.78
N TRP A 12 3.39 -23.08 9.74
CA TRP A 12 2.92 -21.73 10.03
C TRP A 12 3.25 -20.70 8.94
N LEU A 13 4.27 -20.91 8.11
CA LEU A 13 4.62 -19.99 7.02
C LEU A 13 3.56 -19.94 5.90
N LEU A 14 2.73 -20.98 5.77
CA LEU A 14 1.64 -21.05 4.78
C LEU A 14 0.33 -20.38 5.24
N HIS A 15 0.20 -20.05 6.54
CA HIS A 15 -1.02 -19.49 7.12
C HIS A 15 -1.04 -17.96 7.19
N PHE A 16 0.04 -17.28 6.76
CA PHE A 16 0.20 -15.83 6.84
C PHE A 16 -0.10 -15.07 5.54
N ALA A 17 -0.34 -15.77 4.44
CA ALA A 17 -0.82 -15.13 3.22
C ALA A 17 -2.35 -15.02 3.35
N GLY A 18 -2.88 -13.80 3.40
CA GLY A 18 -4.33 -13.57 3.37
C GLY A 18 -4.99 -14.35 2.22
N HIS A 19 -6.26 -14.71 2.39
CA HIS A 19 -7.02 -15.34 1.30
C HIS A 19 -7.05 -14.39 0.10
N GLN A 20 -6.69 -14.90 -1.08
CA GLN A 20 -6.73 -14.11 -2.29
C GLN A 20 -8.18 -13.88 -2.71
N GLU A 21 -8.63 -12.63 -2.62
CA GLU A 21 -9.96 -12.22 -3.08
C GLU A 21 -9.94 -11.87 -4.58
N VAL A 22 -11.11 -11.97 -5.21
CA VAL A 22 -11.30 -11.65 -6.62
C VAL A 22 -11.48 -10.14 -6.79
N VAL A 23 -10.66 -9.51 -7.63
CA VAL A 23 -10.81 -8.10 -8.03
C VAL A 23 -12.17 -7.88 -8.66
N GLN A 24 -12.88 -6.85 -8.22
CA GLN A 24 -14.22 -6.48 -8.69
C GLN A 24 -14.13 -5.31 -9.68
N ASP A 25 -15.13 -5.14 -10.56
CA ASP A 25 -15.18 -4.01 -11.51
C ASP A 25 -15.11 -2.65 -10.81
N ARG A 26 -15.67 -2.54 -9.60
CA ARG A 26 -15.60 -1.32 -8.78
C ARG A 26 -14.18 -0.93 -8.40
N ASP A 27 -13.22 -1.86 -8.36
CA ASP A 27 -11.84 -1.59 -7.95
C ASP A 27 -11.09 -0.82 -9.04
N HIS A 28 -11.53 -0.92 -10.29
CA HIS A 28 -10.88 -0.29 -11.44
C HIS A 28 -10.79 1.24 -11.29
N LYS A 29 -11.83 1.90 -10.76
CA LYS A 29 -11.82 3.36 -10.53
C LYS A 29 -10.77 3.78 -9.50
N PHE A 30 -10.51 2.93 -8.50
CA PHE A 30 -9.53 3.21 -7.46
C PHE A 30 -8.11 2.90 -7.96
N LEU A 31 -7.92 1.77 -8.66
CA LEU A 31 -6.64 1.44 -9.31
C LEU A 31 -6.22 2.49 -10.33
N THR A 32 -7.16 3.07 -11.08
CA THR A 32 -6.87 4.20 -11.99
C THR A 32 -6.30 5.40 -11.22
N LYS A 33 -6.87 5.74 -10.05
CA LYS A 33 -6.34 6.81 -9.19
C LYS A 33 -4.96 6.50 -8.63
N VAL A 34 -4.68 5.23 -8.31
CA VAL A 34 -3.33 4.80 -7.90
C VAL A 34 -2.32 5.10 -9.02
N VAL A 35 -2.66 4.80 -10.27
CA VAL A 35 -1.82 5.12 -11.43
C VAL A 35 -1.64 6.64 -11.59
N GLU A 36 -2.72 7.42 -11.47
CA GLU A 36 -2.66 8.89 -11.53
C GLU A 36 -1.69 9.46 -10.48
N GLU A 37 -1.71 8.97 -9.24
CA GLU A 37 -0.77 9.40 -8.20
C GLU A 37 0.67 9.02 -8.53
N ALA A 38 0.92 7.81 -9.04
CA ALA A 38 2.26 7.39 -9.45
C ALA A 38 2.85 8.34 -10.52
N TYR A 39 2.03 8.78 -11.49
CA TYR A 39 2.45 9.78 -12.48
C TYR A 39 2.77 11.13 -11.83
N LYS A 40 1.89 11.65 -10.97
CA LYS A 40 2.11 12.93 -10.27
C LYS A 40 3.40 12.93 -9.46
N GLY A 41 3.70 11.83 -8.74
CA GLY A 41 4.91 11.74 -7.92
C GLY A 41 6.20 11.86 -8.72
N VAL A 42 6.22 11.28 -9.93
CA VAL A 42 7.37 11.41 -10.85
C VAL A 42 7.43 12.80 -11.48
N GLU A 43 6.29 13.33 -11.94
CA GLU A 43 6.21 14.66 -12.56
C GLU A 43 6.72 15.76 -11.61
N CYS A 44 6.33 15.68 -10.34
CA CYS A 44 6.75 16.61 -9.29
C CYS A 44 8.13 16.28 -8.68
N ARG A 45 8.75 15.14 -9.07
CA ARG A 45 10.02 14.64 -8.53
C ARG A 45 10.00 14.37 -7.02
N ASP A 46 8.84 14.01 -6.48
CA ASP A 46 8.68 13.76 -5.05
C ASP A 46 9.18 12.34 -4.65
N GLY A 47 9.19 11.41 -5.60
CA GLY A 47 9.64 10.02 -5.38
C GLY A 47 9.58 9.15 -6.64
N GLY A 48 9.67 7.83 -6.45
CA GLY A 48 9.50 6.84 -7.53
C GLY A 48 8.05 6.72 -8.04
N PRO A 49 7.81 6.01 -9.16
CA PRO A 49 6.49 5.88 -9.82
C PRO A 49 5.55 4.93 -9.07
N PHE A 50 5.21 5.25 -7.82
CA PHE A 50 4.35 4.44 -6.98
C PHE A 50 3.21 5.26 -6.41
N GLY A 51 2.01 4.66 -6.40
CA GLY A 51 0.76 5.27 -5.96
C GLY A 51 0.07 4.44 -4.89
N ALA A 52 -0.77 5.07 -4.06
CA ALA A 52 -1.71 4.35 -3.20
C ALA A 52 -2.96 5.15 -2.87
N VAL A 53 -4.05 4.43 -2.64
CA VAL A 53 -5.37 4.98 -2.31
C VAL A 53 -5.98 4.17 -1.16
N VAL A 54 -6.49 4.86 -0.15
CA VAL A 54 -7.29 4.29 0.95
C VAL A 54 -8.75 4.63 0.74
N VAL A 55 -9.63 3.64 0.79
CA VAL A 55 -11.07 3.78 0.53
C VAL A 55 -11.88 3.30 1.72
N CYS A 56 -12.88 4.10 2.12
CA CYS A 56 -13.86 3.74 3.14
C CYS A 56 -15.26 4.00 2.56
N ASN A 57 -16.16 3.02 2.60
CA ASN A 57 -17.53 3.14 2.07
C ASN A 57 -17.61 3.71 0.64
N ASP A 58 -16.80 3.18 -0.28
CA ASP A 58 -16.70 3.65 -1.68
C ASP A 58 -16.16 5.08 -1.87
N GLU A 59 -15.69 5.73 -0.80
CA GLU A 59 -15.10 7.08 -0.83
C GLU A 59 -13.59 7.04 -0.57
N VAL A 60 -12.85 7.89 -1.29
CA VAL A 60 -11.39 8.03 -1.10
C VAL A 60 -11.10 8.83 0.18
N VAL A 61 -10.49 8.16 1.15
CA VAL A 61 -10.01 8.76 2.39
C VAL A 61 -8.67 9.44 2.15
N ALA A 62 -7.72 8.75 1.52
CA ALA A 62 -6.38 9.23 1.19
C ALA A 62 -5.96 8.77 -0.21
N SER A 63 -5.17 9.61 -0.90
CA SER A 63 -4.61 9.36 -2.23
C SER A 63 -3.23 9.98 -2.25
N CYS A 64 -2.19 9.17 -2.36
CA CYS A 64 -0.80 9.58 -2.15
C CYS A 64 0.12 8.92 -3.19
N HIS A 65 1.31 9.48 -3.34
CA HIS A 65 2.42 8.88 -4.08
C HIS A 65 3.68 8.77 -3.21
N ASN A 66 4.74 8.17 -3.76
CA ASN A 66 6.03 8.07 -3.08
C ASN A 66 6.61 9.46 -2.79
N MET A 67 7.01 9.70 -1.53
CA MET A 67 7.53 10.99 -1.07
C MET A 67 8.98 10.91 -0.57
N VAL A 68 9.71 9.83 -0.89
CA VAL A 68 11.05 9.56 -0.36
C VAL A 68 12.02 10.70 -0.65
N LEU A 69 12.01 11.21 -1.89
CA LEU A 69 12.91 12.29 -2.31
C LEU A 69 12.46 13.62 -1.70
N ARG A 70 11.15 13.90 -1.74
CA ARG A 70 10.59 15.16 -1.25
C ARG A 70 10.83 15.37 0.25
N ASN A 71 10.61 14.32 1.03
CA ASN A 71 10.67 14.40 2.49
C ASN A 71 12.06 14.06 3.04
N THR A 72 13.00 13.61 2.19
CA THR A 72 14.27 13.03 2.63
C THR A 72 14.04 11.94 3.70
N ASP A 73 13.02 11.12 3.48
CA ASP A 73 12.54 10.09 4.42
C ASP A 73 12.46 8.74 3.68
N PRO A 74 13.40 7.80 3.93
CA PRO A 74 13.36 6.48 3.27
C PRO A 74 12.12 5.65 3.67
N THR A 75 11.39 6.04 4.71
CA THR A 75 10.13 5.39 5.10
C THR A 75 8.90 5.98 4.39
N ALA A 76 9.04 7.09 3.67
CA ALA A 76 7.95 7.77 2.97
C ALA A 76 7.54 7.07 1.66
N HIS A 77 7.52 5.73 1.70
CA HIS A 77 6.88 4.89 0.70
C HIS A 77 5.40 5.20 0.62
N VAL A 78 4.79 4.83 -0.50
CA VAL A 78 3.43 5.25 -0.78
C VAL A 78 2.42 4.62 0.18
N GLU A 79 2.68 3.39 0.62
CA GLU A 79 1.86 2.68 1.59
C GLU A 79 1.87 3.36 2.96
N VAL A 80 3.07 3.69 3.42
CA VAL A 80 3.27 4.38 4.71
C VAL A 80 2.67 5.78 4.66
N THR A 81 2.85 6.50 3.56
CA THR A 81 2.30 7.85 3.38
C THR A 81 0.78 7.83 3.37
N ALA A 82 0.16 6.89 2.65
CA ALA A 82 -1.30 6.74 2.61
C ALA A 82 -1.89 6.36 3.98
N ILE A 83 -1.25 5.47 4.74
CA ILE A 83 -1.65 5.12 6.11
C ILE A 83 -1.56 6.35 7.02
N ARG A 84 -0.43 7.08 6.99
CA ARG A 84 -0.23 8.29 7.80
C ARG A 84 -1.32 9.33 7.54
N GLU A 85 -1.61 9.61 6.27
CA GLU A 85 -2.63 10.59 5.87
C GLU A 85 -4.05 10.13 6.24
N ALA A 86 -4.40 8.86 6.01
CA ALA A 86 -5.72 8.33 6.36
C ALA A 86 -5.97 8.36 7.87
N CYS A 87 -5.02 7.86 8.67
CA CYS A 87 -5.11 7.86 10.13
C CYS A 87 -5.23 9.29 10.69
N LYS A 88 -4.45 10.24 10.15
CA LYS A 88 -4.51 11.66 10.54
C LYS A 88 -5.87 12.28 10.19
N LYS A 89 -6.38 12.05 8.99
CA LYS A 89 -7.68 12.59 8.52
C LYS A 89 -8.86 12.08 9.34
N LEU A 90 -8.82 10.80 9.72
CA LEU A 90 -9.88 10.14 10.48
C LEU A 90 -9.69 10.24 12.01
N ASN A 91 -8.57 10.79 12.47
CA ASN A 91 -8.18 10.86 13.87
C ASN A 91 -8.26 9.50 14.58
N GLN A 92 -7.70 8.47 13.96
CA GLN A 92 -7.66 7.10 14.47
C GLN A 92 -6.34 6.42 14.07
N ILE A 93 -5.99 5.33 14.74
CA ILE A 93 -4.73 4.59 14.50
C ILE A 93 -4.92 3.27 13.75
N GLU A 94 -6.16 2.90 13.46
CA GLU A 94 -6.55 1.65 12.81
C GLU A 94 -7.44 1.95 11.60
N LEU A 95 -7.30 1.17 10.53
CA LEU A 95 -8.06 1.34 9.27
C LEU A 95 -8.89 0.09 8.94
N SER A 96 -9.34 -0.64 9.97
CA SER A 96 -10.16 -1.85 9.80
C SER A 96 -11.45 -1.55 9.04
N GLY A 97 -11.81 -2.45 8.12
CA GLY A 97 -12.97 -2.30 7.23
C GLY A 97 -12.75 -1.36 6.04
N MET A 98 -11.52 -0.87 5.82
CA MET A 98 -11.17 -0.04 4.66
C MET A 98 -10.42 -0.87 3.62
N PHE A 99 -10.50 -0.42 2.38
CA PHE A 99 -9.74 -1.01 1.27
C PHE A 99 -8.48 -0.20 0.98
N PHE A 100 -7.41 -0.93 0.68
CA PHE A 100 -6.11 -0.36 0.35
C PHE A 100 -5.70 -0.80 -1.04
N TYR A 101 -5.39 0.15 -1.92
CA TYR A 101 -4.93 -0.11 -3.28
C TYR A 101 -3.56 0.53 -3.47
N SER A 102 -2.60 -0.19 -4.05
CA SER A 102 -1.27 0.35 -4.39
C SER A 102 -0.68 -0.32 -5.64
N LEU A 103 0.28 0.36 -6.27
CA LEU A 103 1.12 -0.16 -7.36
C LEU A 103 2.51 0.48 -7.32
#